data_AF-A0A5J5MPD4-F1
#
_entry.id   AF-A0A5J5MPD4-F1
#
_cell.length_a   1.000
_cell.length_b   1.000
_cell.length_c   1.000
_cell.angle_alpha   90.00
_cell.angle_beta   90.00
_cell.angle_gamma   90.00
#
_symmetry.space_group_name_H-M   'P 1'
#
loop_
_entity.id
_entity.type
_entity.pdbx_description
1 polymer ?
#
loop_
_entity_poly.entity_id
_entity_poly.type
_entity_poly.pdbx_seq_one_letter_code
_entity_poly.pdbx_strand_id
1 'polypeptide(L)'
;RKALIVLAHSERTSFNYAMKEAAIEALKRKGWEVTVSDLYAMNFNPVISRKDITGKLKDPGNFQYPAETVLAYKEGRLSPDIVAEQKKLEAADLVIFQFPLQWFGVPAILKGWFERVLIGEFAYTYAAMYDKGPFRNKKAVLSITTGGSGPMYSLQGIHGDMNIILWPIQSGTLHFCGFQVLEPQLTYSIGHTPEDARVQILEGWKKRLENIWDEMPLYFAPSSFFDLNFQAGFLMKKEVQDEQKSKKCGLSVGHHLGKSIPMDNQIKAIK
;
A
#
# COMPACT_ATOMS: atom_id res chain seq x y z
N ARG A 1 -19.10 -8.10 0.39
CA ARG A 1 -17.65 -7.76 0.34
C ARG A 1 -17.30 -6.96 1.57
N LYS A 2 -16.05 -7.02 2.03
CA LYS A 2 -15.55 -6.31 3.21
C LYS A 2 -14.45 -5.34 2.81
N ALA A 3 -14.52 -4.10 3.31
CA ALA A 3 -13.49 -3.10 3.12
C ALA A 3 -12.88 -2.70 4.47
N LEU A 4 -11.56 -2.53 4.48
CA LEU A 4 -10.82 -1.88 5.57
C LEU A 4 -10.36 -0.51 5.09
N ILE A 5 -10.68 0.54 5.85
CA ILE A 5 -10.14 1.89 5.63
C ILE A 5 -9.14 2.20 6.74
N VAL A 6 -7.88 2.39 6.39
CA VAL A 6 -6.81 2.82 7.29
C VAL A 6 -6.60 4.32 7.11
N LEU A 7 -6.92 5.11 8.13
CA LEU A 7 -6.77 6.58 8.13
C LEU A 7 -5.57 6.99 8.99
N ALA A 8 -4.69 7.80 8.42
CA ALA A 8 -3.52 8.35 9.10
C ALA A 8 -3.55 9.90 9.15
N HIS A 9 -4.54 10.46 9.85
CA HIS A 9 -4.63 11.91 10.11
C HIS A 9 -5.27 12.16 11.49
N SER A 10 -4.75 13.12 12.26
CA SER A 10 -5.24 13.41 13.63
C SER A 10 -6.57 14.17 13.65
N GLU A 11 -6.69 15.15 12.77
CA GLU A 11 -7.82 16.08 12.81
C GLU A 11 -9.08 15.54 12.12
N ARG A 12 -10.20 15.52 12.86
CA ARG A 12 -11.53 15.20 12.33
C ARG A 12 -12.06 16.25 11.36
N THR A 13 -11.52 17.46 11.41
CA THR A 13 -11.84 18.58 10.51
C THR A 13 -11.02 18.55 9.22
N SER A 14 -10.10 17.60 9.06
CA SER A 14 -9.27 17.48 7.87
C SER A 14 -10.03 16.98 6.65
N PHE A 15 -9.56 17.34 5.46
CA PHE A 15 -10.07 16.76 4.21
C PHE A 15 -9.79 15.25 4.10
N ASN A 16 -8.73 14.75 4.76
CA ASN A 16 -8.47 13.31 4.85
C ASN A 16 -9.56 12.57 5.62
N TYR A 17 -10.02 13.15 6.74
CA TYR A 17 -11.16 12.60 7.48
C TYR A 17 -12.43 12.62 6.64
N ALA A 18 -12.69 13.70 5.89
CA ALA A 18 -13.82 13.80 4.97
C ALA A 18 -13.77 12.76 3.84
N MET A 19 -12.59 12.52 3.23
CA MET A 19 -12.41 11.46 2.22
C MET A 19 -12.67 10.05 2.78
N LYS A 20 -12.29 9.81 4.05
CA LYS A 20 -12.61 8.56 4.76
C LYS A 20 -14.11 8.40 4.98
N GLU A 21 -14.82 9.45 5.42
CA GLU A 21 -16.28 9.41 5.60
C GLU A 21 -17.00 9.20 4.27
N ALA A 22 -16.58 9.89 3.22
CA ALA A 22 -17.11 9.71 1.86
C ALA A 22 -16.92 8.26 1.38
N ALA A 23 -15.77 7.64 1.67
CA ALA A 23 -15.54 6.24 1.34
C ALA A 23 -16.47 5.28 2.09
N ILE A 24 -16.67 5.51 3.40
CA ILE A 24 -17.61 4.71 4.20
C ILE A 24 -19.01 4.81 3.62
N GLU A 25 -19.48 6.03 3.33
CA GLU A 25 -20.81 6.30 2.78
C GLU A 25 -21.03 5.57 1.45
N ALA A 26 -20.12 5.74 0.49
CA ALA A 26 -20.23 5.14 -0.84
C ALA A 26 -20.21 3.60 -0.80
N LEU A 27 -19.27 3.03 -0.06
CA LEU A 27 -19.13 1.57 0.03
C LEU A 27 -20.34 0.93 0.73
N LYS A 28 -20.82 1.52 1.84
CA LYS A 28 -22.02 1.02 2.53
C LYS A 28 -23.26 1.08 1.64
N ARG A 29 -23.44 2.14 0.85
CA ARG A 29 -24.54 2.24 -0.13
C ARG A 29 -24.52 1.11 -1.16
N LYS A 30 -23.34 0.57 -1.48
CA LYS A 30 -23.16 -0.57 -2.40
C LYS A 30 -23.13 -1.93 -1.69
N GLY A 31 -23.52 -1.98 -0.41
CA GLY A 31 -23.64 -3.23 0.35
C GLY A 31 -22.33 -3.79 0.90
N TRP A 32 -21.28 -2.97 1.01
CA TRP A 32 -20.04 -3.39 1.66
C TRP A 32 -20.15 -3.33 3.18
N GLU A 33 -19.55 -4.31 3.85
CA GLU A 33 -19.19 -4.19 5.26
C GLU A 33 -17.91 -3.34 5.34
N VAL A 34 -17.91 -2.26 6.14
CA VAL A 34 -16.78 -1.34 6.22
C VAL A 34 -16.26 -1.26 7.65
N THR A 35 -14.99 -1.62 7.81
CA THR A 35 -14.23 -1.50 9.06
C THR A 35 -13.18 -0.40 8.93
N VAL A 36 -12.88 0.29 10.03
CA VAL A 36 -11.94 1.42 10.05
C VAL A 36 -10.82 1.17 11.05
N SER A 37 -9.60 1.54 10.65
CA SER A 37 -8.46 1.75 11.53
C SER A 37 -8.03 3.21 11.44
N ASP A 38 -8.61 4.04 12.31
CA ASP A 38 -8.22 5.43 12.47
C ASP A 38 -7.05 5.47 13.45
N LEU A 39 -5.84 5.51 12.89
CA LEU A 39 -4.61 5.24 13.65
C LEU A 39 -4.40 6.25 14.78
N TYR A 40 -4.76 7.52 14.56
CA TYR A 40 -4.66 8.55 15.59
C TYR A 40 -5.76 8.40 16.64
N ALA A 41 -7.01 8.15 16.24
CA ALA A 41 -8.09 7.92 17.20
C ALA A 41 -7.88 6.67 18.07
N MET A 42 -7.17 5.66 17.53
CA MET A 42 -6.78 4.45 18.24
C MET A 42 -5.57 4.65 19.16
N ASN A 43 -4.88 5.80 19.09
CA ASN A 43 -3.58 6.00 19.70
C ASN A 43 -2.60 4.85 19.36
N PHE A 44 -2.57 4.45 18.08
CA PHE A 44 -1.79 3.30 17.63
C PHE A 44 -0.31 3.51 17.89
N ASN A 45 0.34 2.57 18.59
CA ASN A 45 1.79 2.58 18.79
C ASN A 45 2.50 2.23 17.46
N PRO A 46 3.31 3.13 16.87
CA PRO A 46 3.97 2.86 15.60
C PRO A 46 5.37 2.25 15.75
N VAL A 47 5.87 2.06 16.97
CA VAL A 47 7.26 1.66 17.19
C VAL A 47 7.35 0.15 17.39
N ILE A 48 8.02 -0.53 16.47
CA ILE A 48 8.36 -1.96 16.63
C ILE A 48 9.23 -2.16 17.87
N SER A 49 8.93 -3.16 18.68
CA SER A 49 9.73 -3.49 19.86
C SER A 49 9.49 -4.90 20.36
N ARG A 50 10.29 -5.32 21.36
CA ARG A 50 10.08 -6.59 22.08
C ARG A 50 8.70 -6.68 22.74
N LYS A 51 8.02 -5.54 22.97
CA LYS A 51 6.67 -5.49 23.55
C LYS A 51 5.59 -5.96 22.60
N ASP A 52 5.91 -6.12 21.31
CA ASP A 52 5.00 -6.70 20.32
C ASP A 52 4.81 -8.21 20.48
N ILE A 53 5.58 -8.82 21.38
CA ILE A 53 5.56 -10.25 21.66
C ILE A 53 5.23 -10.44 23.14
N THR A 54 4.18 -11.20 23.39
CA THR A 54 3.80 -11.69 24.70
C THR A 54 4.51 -13.02 24.99
N GLY A 55 4.82 -13.28 26.26
CA GLY A 55 5.49 -14.52 26.65
C GLY A 55 6.99 -14.54 26.37
N LYS A 56 7.55 -15.75 26.27
CA LYS A 56 9.00 -15.97 26.19
C LYS A 56 9.52 -15.74 24.77
N LEU A 57 10.65 -15.04 24.68
CA LEU A 57 11.43 -14.91 23.45
C LEU A 57 12.33 -16.13 23.29
N LYS A 58 12.64 -16.49 22.04
CA LYS A 58 13.52 -17.62 21.73
C LYS A 58 14.98 -17.32 22.11
N ASP A 59 15.48 -16.13 21.75
CA ASP A 59 16.83 -15.67 22.08
C ASP A 59 16.77 -14.26 22.68
N PRO A 60 16.58 -14.14 24.01
CA PRO A 60 16.47 -12.85 24.63
C PRO A 60 17.78 -12.06 24.69
N GLY A 61 18.93 -12.73 24.54
CA GLY A 61 20.27 -12.12 24.54
C GLY A 61 20.66 -11.50 23.20
N ASN A 62 20.09 -12.00 22.11
CA ASN A 62 20.27 -11.46 20.76
C ASN A 62 18.91 -11.31 20.06
N PHE A 63 18.16 -10.28 20.44
CA PHE A 63 16.80 -10.05 19.92
C PHE A 63 16.80 -9.73 18.42
N GLN A 64 16.09 -10.54 17.65
CA GLN A 64 15.88 -10.35 16.21
C GLN A 64 14.39 -10.24 15.90
N TYR A 65 13.90 -9.01 15.67
CA TYR A 65 12.48 -8.74 15.47
C TYR A 65 11.82 -9.63 14.41
N PRO A 66 12.41 -9.85 13.20
CA PRO A 66 11.76 -10.69 12.19
C PRO A 66 11.57 -12.14 12.65
N ALA A 67 12.58 -12.76 13.26
CA ALA A 67 12.50 -14.16 13.68
C ALA A 67 11.55 -14.35 14.87
N GLU A 68 11.61 -13.45 15.85
CA GLU A 68 10.82 -13.53 17.07
C GLU A 68 9.33 -13.24 16.82
N THR A 69 8.99 -12.29 15.94
CA THR A 69 7.59 -11.99 15.61
C THR A 69 6.94 -13.06 14.74
N VAL A 70 7.70 -13.67 13.81
CA VAL A 70 7.21 -14.84 13.06
C VAL A 70 6.88 -16.00 14.01
N LEU A 71 7.75 -16.28 14.98
CA LEU A 71 7.48 -17.31 15.99
C LEU A 71 6.26 -16.94 16.84
N ALA A 72 6.18 -15.69 17.29
CA ALA A 72 5.05 -15.21 18.07
C ALA A 72 3.73 -15.27 17.30
N TYR A 73 3.73 -15.00 15.99
CA TYR A 73 2.56 -15.19 15.13
C TYR A 73 2.11 -16.66 15.11
N LYS A 74 3.03 -17.59 14.85
CA LYS A 74 2.74 -19.04 14.79
C LYS A 74 2.21 -19.59 16.11
N GLU A 75 2.64 -19.03 17.23
CA GLU A 75 2.27 -19.47 18.57
C GLU A 75 1.12 -18.66 19.20
N GLY A 76 0.54 -17.68 18.48
CA GLY A 76 -0.56 -16.86 19.01
C GLY A 76 -0.15 -15.91 20.14
N ARG A 77 1.10 -15.45 20.12
CA ARG A 77 1.73 -14.63 21.16
C ARG A 77 1.99 -13.18 20.75
N LEU A 78 1.48 -12.71 19.62
CA LEU A 78 1.60 -11.30 19.27
C LEU A 78 0.79 -10.41 20.22
N SER A 79 1.21 -9.15 20.34
CA SER A 79 0.49 -8.14 21.11
C SER A 79 -0.97 -8.03 20.62
N PRO A 80 -1.96 -7.91 21.53
CA PRO A 80 -3.38 -7.92 21.16
C PRO A 80 -3.80 -6.86 20.14
N ASP A 81 -3.16 -5.69 20.15
CA ASP A 81 -3.42 -4.61 19.20
C ASP A 81 -2.98 -4.98 17.77
N ILE A 82 -1.85 -5.68 17.62
CA ILE A 82 -1.40 -6.22 16.33
C ILE A 82 -2.39 -7.28 15.83
N VAL A 83 -2.76 -8.23 16.69
CA VAL A 83 -3.72 -9.30 16.34
C VAL A 83 -5.06 -8.71 15.89
N ALA A 84 -5.53 -7.63 16.52
CA ALA A 84 -6.76 -6.95 16.13
C ALA A 84 -6.67 -6.37 14.71
N GLU A 85 -5.54 -5.77 14.33
CA GLU A 85 -5.33 -5.24 12.97
C GLU A 85 -5.16 -6.34 11.92
N GLN A 86 -4.47 -7.44 12.27
CA GLN A 86 -4.33 -8.60 11.39
C GLN A 86 -5.69 -9.22 11.06
N LYS A 87 -6.58 -9.35 12.04
CA LYS A 87 -7.96 -9.85 11.83
C LYS A 87 -8.77 -8.98 10.85
N LYS A 88 -8.59 -7.65 10.90
CA LYS A 88 -9.23 -6.74 9.94
C LYS A 88 -8.71 -6.98 8.52
N LEU A 89 -7.40 -7.16 8.37
CA LEU A 89 -6.76 -7.48 7.09
C LEU A 89 -7.21 -8.84 6.55
N GLU A 90 -7.30 -9.87 7.39
CA GLU A 90 -7.79 -11.20 7.00
C GLU A 90 -9.21 -11.12 6.43
N ALA A 91 -10.08 -10.37 7.10
CA ALA A 91 -11.48 -10.20 6.70
C ALA A 91 -11.66 -9.36 5.43
N ALA A 92 -10.80 -8.36 5.19
CA ALA A 92 -10.99 -7.39 4.12
C ALA A 92 -10.74 -7.98 2.71
N ASP A 93 -11.62 -7.66 1.76
CA ASP A 93 -11.39 -7.85 0.32
C ASP A 93 -10.61 -6.66 -0.26
N LEU A 94 -11.00 -5.44 0.15
CA LEU A 94 -10.42 -4.16 -0.28
C LEU A 94 -9.79 -3.44 0.92
N VAL A 95 -8.59 -2.89 0.73
CA VAL A 95 -7.93 -2.03 1.73
C VAL A 95 -7.67 -0.64 1.14
N ILE A 96 -8.22 0.38 1.78
CA ILE A 96 -8.04 1.79 1.41
C ILE A 96 -7.11 2.44 2.42
N PHE A 97 -6.01 3.01 1.94
CA PHE A 97 -5.10 3.81 2.76
C PHE A 97 -5.35 5.29 2.50
N GLN A 98 -5.92 6.01 3.47
CA GLN A 98 -6.19 7.44 3.40
C GLN A 98 -5.15 8.22 4.22
N PHE A 99 -4.35 9.06 3.57
CA PHE A 99 -3.33 9.85 4.27
C PHE A 99 -2.88 11.10 3.50
N PRO A 100 -2.39 12.14 4.22
CA PRO A 100 -1.63 13.21 3.61
C PRO A 100 -0.22 12.74 3.25
N LEU A 101 0.29 13.08 2.06
CA LEU A 101 1.68 12.84 1.71
C LEU A 101 2.58 13.66 2.64
N GLN A 102 3.45 12.99 3.40
CA GLN A 102 4.39 13.62 4.33
C GLN A 102 5.79 13.19 3.95
N TRP A 103 6.67 14.16 3.67
CA TRP A 103 8.05 13.89 3.26
C TRP A 103 8.17 12.85 2.14
N PHE A 104 7.35 13.01 1.08
CA PHE A 104 7.35 12.11 -0.08
C PHE A 104 7.02 10.65 0.26
N GLY A 105 6.32 10.41 1.36
CA GLY A 105 5.91 9.09 1.78
C GLY A 105 4.66 9.09 2.66
N VAL A 106 4.44 7.96 3.31
CA VAL A 106 3.34 7.78 4.27
C VAL A 106 3.68 8.46 5.61
N PRO A 107 2.68 8.94 6.37
CA PRO A 107 2.90 9.39 7.75
C PRO A 107 3.59 8.33 8.60
N ALA A 108 4.44 8.75 9.54
CA ALA A 108 5.20 7.83 10.39
C ALA A 108 4.32 6.80 11.13
N ILE A 109 3.12 7.21 11.58
CA ILE A 109 2.18 6.31 12.24
C ILE A 109 1.68 5.18 11.31
N LEU A 110 1.50 5.48 10.02
CA LEU A 110 1.13 4.50 9.01
C LEU A 110 2.32 3.61 8.63
N LYS A 111 3.54 4.16 8.58
CA LYS A 111 4.75 3.35 8.39
C LYS A 111 4.91 2.32 9.51
N GLY A 112 4.75 2.76 10.76
CA GLY A 112 4.80 1.90 11.93
C GLY A 112 3.68 0.85 11.96
N TRP A 113 2.49 1.19 11.46
CA TRP A 113 1.42 0.21 11.27
C TRP A 113 1.83 -0.90 10.30
N PHE A 114 2.45 -0.56 9.17
CA PHE A 114 2.99 -1.59 8.27
C PHE A 114 4.04 -2.47 8.97
N GLU A 115 5.00 -1.86 9.66
CA GLU A 115 6.10 -2.59 10.32
C GLU A 115 5.62 -3.53 11.44
N ARG A 116 4.61 -3.14 12.20
CA ARG A 116 4.06 -3.95 13.31
C ARG A 116 3.03 -4.98 12.86
N VAL A 117 2.24 -4.69 11.82
CA VAL A 117 1.11 -5.54 11.40
C VAL A 117 1.50 -6.51 10.29
N LEU A 118 2.32 -6.09 9.33
CA LEU A 118 2.73 -6.91 8.18
C LEU A 118 3.90 -7.85 8.54
N ILE A 119 3.67 -8.72 9.52
CA ILE A 119 4.64 -9.70 10.00
C ILE A 119 4.82 -10.82 8.96
N GLY A 120 6.03 -11.38 8.88
CA GLY A 120 6.31 -12.54 8.03
C GLY A 120 5.43 -13.74 8.38
N GLU A 121 5.18 -14.62 7.41
CA GLU A 121 4.21 -15.73 7.45
C GLU A 121 2.74 -15.30 7.53
N PHE A 122 2.43 -14.10 8.04
CA PHE A 122 1.11 -13.49 7.95
C PHE A 122 0.93 -12.74 6.62
N ALA A 123 1.73 -11.70 6.40
CA ALA A 123 1.57 -10.80 5.26
C ALA A 123 2.47 -11.13 4.06
N TYR A 124 3.59 -11.82 4.29
CA TYR A 124 4.52 -12.21 3.23
C TYR A 124 5.31 -13.47 3.60
N THR A 125 5.86 -14.15 2.59
CA THR A 125 6.89 -15.18 2.76
C THR A 125 7.95 -15.01 1.68
N TYR A 126 9.20 -15.39 1.96
CA TYR A 126 10.24 -15.34 0.92
C TYR A 126 10.03 -16.39 -0.19
N ALA A 127 9.33 -17.49 0.11
CA ALA A 127 9.00 -18.52 -0.87
C ALA A 127 7.87 -18.09 -1.82
N ALA A 128 7.02 -17.15 -1.41
CA ALA A 128 5.88 -16.65 -2.17
C ALA A 128 5.80 -15.12 -2.08
N MET A 129 6.76 -14.44 -2.72
CA MET A 129 6.82 -12.98 -2.82
C MET A 129 5.91 -12.46 -3.93
N TYR A 130 5.53 -11.18 -3.86
CA TYR A 130 4.81 -10.46 -4.91
C TYR A 130 3.49 -11.12 -5.29
N ASP A 131 3.21 -11.36 -6.58
CA ASP A 131 1.97 -11.95 -7.10
C ASP A 131 1.57 -13.31 -6.48
N LYS A 132 2.48 -13.99 -5.77
CA LYS A 132 2.22 -15.22 -5.01
C LYS A 132 1.91 -14.98 -3.52
N GLY A 133 2.01 -13.75 -3.05
CA GLY A 133 1.88 -13.37 -1.64
C GLY A 133 0.54 -13.74 -1.00
N PRO A 134 0.47 -13.78 0.35
CA PRO A 134 -0.76 -14.09 1.09
C PRO A 134 -1.97 -13.23 0.70
N PHE A 135 -1.75 -11.98 0.27
CA PHE A 135 -2.82 -11.04 -0.07
C PHE A 135 -3.14 -10.98 -1.57
N ARG A 136 -2.73 -11.96 -2.38
CA ARG A 136 -2.99 -12.03 -3.84
C ARG A 136 -4.45 -11.94 -4.28
N ASN A 137 -5.39 -12.28 -3.40
CA ASN A 137 -6.82 -12.20 -3.66
C ASN A 137 -7.46 -10.89 -3.14
N LYS A 138 -6.66 -9.97 -2.59
CA LYS A 138 -7.11 -8.69 -2.03
C LYS A 138 -6.65 -7.53 -2.92
N LYS A 139 -7.46 -6.47 -2.96
CA LYS A 139 -7.12 -5.23 -3.65
C LYS A 139 -6.75 -4.14 -2.66
N ALA A 140 -5.78 -3.30 -3.01
CA ALA A 140 -5.38 -2.15 -2.20
C ALA A 140 -5.37 -0.87 -3.04
N VAL A 141 -5.73 0.26 -2.43
CA VAL A 141 -5.68 1.57 -3.07
C VAL A 141 -5.12 2.62 -2.12
N LEU A 142 -4.26 3.49 -2.64
CA LEU A 142 -3.77 4.66 -1.92
C LEU A 142 -4.66 5.86 -2.28
N SER A 143 -5.23 6.53 -1.28
CA SER A 143 -5.92 7.81 -1.42
C SER A 143 -5.11 8.89 -0.72
N ILE A 144 -4.48 9.76 -1.51
CA ILE A 144 -3.41 10.64 -1.07
C ILE A 144 -3.79 12.09 -1.33
N THR A 145 -3.65 12.93 -0.32
CA THR A 145 -3.72 14.39 -0.48
C THR A 145 -2.32 15.01 -0.40
N THR A 146 -2.00 15.99 -1.24
CA THR A 146 -0.71 16.71 -1.19
C THR A 146 -0.89 18.20 -0.91
N GLY A 147 0.18 18.84 -0.45
CA GLY A 147 0.30 20.31 -0.43
C GLY A 147 0.68 20.89 -1.79
N GLY A 148 1.68 20.30 -2.47
CA GLY A 148 2.12 20.72 -3.79
C GLY A 148 1.10 20.43 -4.89
N SER A 149 1.10 21.23 -5.95
CA SER A 149 0.21 21.05 -7.11
C SER A 149 0.66 19.89 -8.00
N GLY A 150 -0.27 19.35 -8.80
CA GLY A 150 0.02 18.26 -9.75
C GLY A 150 1.24 18.53 -10.66
N PRO A 151 1.36 19.72 -11.29
CA PRO A 151 2.51 20.07 -12.12
C PRO A 151 3.87 19.98 -11.40
N MET A 152 3.93 20.22 -10.08
CA MET A 152 5.18 20.07 -9.32
C MET A 152 5.69 18.63 -9.29
N TYR A 153 4.78 17.65 -9.40
CA TYR A 153 5.07 16.20 -9.43
C TYR A 153 5.02 15.59 -10.85
N SER A 154 4.98 16.44 -11.88
CA SER A 154 5.11 16.01 -13.27
C SER A 154 6.56 15.68 -13.61
N LEU A 155 6.80 15.11 -14.80
CA LEU A 155 8.16 14.84 -15.29
C LEU A 155 9.05 16.09 -15.37
N GLN A 156 8.47 17.28 -15.51
CA GLN A 156 9.17 18.57 -15.58
C GLN A 156 9.10 19.36 -14.27
N GLY A 157 8.37 18.83 -13.28
CA GLY A 157 8.15 19.47 -12.00
C GLY A 157 9.37 19.39 -11.08
N ILE A 158 9.48 20.35 -10.17
CA ILE A 158 10.62 20.45 -9.23
C ILE A 158 10.72 19.24 -8.27
N HIS A 159 9.62 18.53 -8.03
CA HIS A 159 9.62 17.31 -7.20
C HIS A 159 9.92 16.04 -8.00
N GLY A 160 9.93 16.13 -9.34
CA GLY A 160 10.06 14.99 -10.21
C GLY A 160 8.81 14.12 -10.27
N ASP A 161 8.94 13.01 -11.00
CA ASP A 161 7.85 12.10 -11.34
C ASP A 161 7.19 11.44 -10.11
N MET A 162 5.89 11.68 -9.91
CA MET A 162 5.09 11.02 -8.88
C MET A 162 5.16 9.48 -8.95
N ASN A 163 5.32 8.90 -10.13
CA ASN A 163 5.44 7.45 -10.27
C ASN A 163 6.63 6.88 -9.46
N ILE A 164 7.72 7.64 -9.34
CA ILE A 164 8.91 7.26 -8.56
C ILE A 164 8.62 7.32 -7.06
N ILE A 165 7.90 8.35 -6.62
CA ILE A 165 7.50 8.54 -5.20
C ILE A 165 6.60 7.40 -4.73
N LEU A 166 5.67 6.95 -5.58
CA LEU A 166 4.70 5.91 -5.24
C LEU A 166 5.28 4.49 -5.21
N TRP A 167 6.33 4.24 -6.00
CA TRP A 167 6.89 2.91 -6.22
C TRP A 167 7.26 2.15 -4.92
N PRO A 168 7.96 2.73 -3.94
CA PRO A 168 8.36 2.00 -2.73
C PRO A 168 7.16 1.53 -1.89
N ILE A 169 6.05 2.25 -1.93
CA ILE A 169 4.83 1.92 -1.18
C ILE A 169 4.04 0.87 -1.96
N GLN A 170 3.71 1.14 -3.22
CA GLN A 170 2.87 0.27 -4.03
C GLN A 170 3.56 -1.06 -4.35
N SER A 171 4.82 -1.03 -4.80
CA SER A 171 5.58 -2.24 -5.12
C SER A 171 6.17 -2.89 -3.86
N GLY A 172 6.95 -2.11 -3.09
CA GLY A 172 7.77 -2.64 -2.00
C GLY A 172 7.00 -3.01 -0.73
N THR A 173 5.82 -2.44 -0.50
CA THR A 173 4.99 -2.76 0.67
C THR A 173 3.75 -3.55 0.27
N LEU A 174 2.91 -2.99 -0.60
CA LEU A 174 1.61 -3.60 -0.92
C LEU A 174 1.75 -4.81 -1.84
N HIS A 175 2.35 -4.62 -3.02
CA HIS A 175 2.47 -5.68 -4.02
C HIS A 175 3.38 -6.81 -3.52
N PHE A 176 4.42 -6.52 -2.74
CA PHE A 176 5.26 -7.53 -2.09
C PHE A 176 4.45 -8.52 -1.24
N CYS A 177 3.42 -8.04 -0.52
CA CYS A 177 2.50 -8.89 0.25
C CYS A 177 1.46 -9.61 -0.63
N GLY A 178 1.42 -9.31 -1.93
CA GLY A 178 0.53 -9.87 -2.93
C GLY A 178 -0.64 -8.99 -3.32
N PHE A 179 -0.83 -7.81 -2.72
CA PHE A 179 -1.97 -6.98 -3.12
C PHE A 179 -2.00 -6.70 -4.63
N GLN A 180 -3.20 -6.77 -5.19
CA GLN A 180 -3.52 -6.15 -6.47
C GLN A 180 -3.70 -4.66 -6.21
N VAL A 181 -2.72 -3.84 -6.61
CA VAL A 181 -2.73 -2.40 -6.32
C VAL A 181 -3.51 -1.66 -7.40
N LEU A 182 -4.56 -0.94 -7.03
CA LEU A 182 -5.38 -0.14 -7.93
C LEU A 182 -4.76 1.24 -8.18
N GLU A 183 -5.27 1.97 -9.18
CA GLU A 183 -4.85 3.35 -9.45
C GLU A 183 -4.97 4.22 -8.18
N PRO A 184 -3.94 4.98 -7.79
CA PRO A 184 -4.04 5.84 -6.61
C PRO A 184 -5.04 6.99 -6.84
N GLN A 185 -5.81 7.31 -5.81
CA GLN A 185 -6.64 8.52 -5.78
C GLN A 185 -5.76 9.70 -5.35
N LEU A 186 -5.22 10.46 -6.31
CA LEU A 186 -4.32 11.58 -6.06
C LEU A 186 -5.10 12.91 -6.05
N THR A 187 -5.13 13.57 -4.88
CA THR A 187 -5.78 14.87 -4.69
C THR A 187 -4.72 15.93 -4.41
N TYR A 188 -4.31 16.63 -5.47
CA TYR A 188 -3.21 17.60 -5.38
C TYR A 188 -3.64 18.94 -4.79
N SER A 189 -2.72 19.60 -4.09
CA SER A 189 -2.86 20.98 -3.59
C SER A 189 -4.19 21.27 -2.88
N ILE A 190 -4.60 20.37 -1.97
CA ILE A 190 -5.92 20.44 -1.33
C ILE A 190 -6.12 21.74 -0.53
N GLY A 191 -5.04 22.29 0.04
CA GLY A 191 -5.06 23.57 0.76
C GLY A 191 -5.34 24.80 -0.13
N HIS A 192 -5.20 24.65 -1.45
CA HIS A 192 -5.47 25.70 -2.44
C HIS A 192 -6.71 25.41 -3.29
N THR A 193 -7.47 24.37 -2.95
CA THR A 193 -8.65 23.97 -3.72
C THR A 193 -9.89 24.69 -3.17
N PRO A 194 -10.66 25.41 -4.01
CA PRO A 194 -11.94 26.04 -3.63
C PRO A 194 -12.95 25.07 -3.03
N GLU A 195 -13.90 25.57 -2.24
CA GLU A 195 -14.85 24.74 -1.50
C GLU A 195 -15.74 23.88 -2.40
N ASP A 196 -16.30 24.47 -3.45
CA ASP A 196 -17.09 23.78 -4.46
C ASP A 196 -16.30 22.64 -5.12
N ALA A 197 -15.03 22.90 -5.47
CA ALA A 197 -14.13 21.89 -6.02
C ALA A 197 -13.81 20.77 -5.02
N ARG A 198 -13.65 21.09 -3.72
CA ARG A 198 -13.49 20.07 -2.66
C ARG A 198 -14.71 19.16 -2.55
N VAL A 199 -15.91 19.70 -2.69
CA VAL A 199 -17.15 18.89 -2.74
C VAL A 199 -17.15 17.98 -3.97
N GLN A 200 -16.76 18.48 -5.14
CA GLN A 200 -16.68 17.66 -6.35
C GLN A 200 -15.63 16.53 -6.24
N ILE A 201 -14.51 16.76 -5.55
CA ILE A 201 -13.52 15.72 -5.27
C ILE A 201 -14.13 14.59 -4.43
N LEU A 202 -14.89 14.94 -3.37
CA LEU A 202 -15.56 13.94 -2.53
C LEU A 202 -16.58 13.14 -3.33
N GLU A 203 -17.40 13.79 -4.15
CA GLU A 203 -18.40 13.11 -4.99
C GLU A 203 -17.76 12.25 -6.08
N GLY A 204 -16.67 12.71 -6.70
CA GLY A 204 -15.88 11.91 -7.64
C GLY A 204 -15.27 10.67 -6.99
N TRP A 205 -14.79 10.80 -5.76
CA TRP A 205 -14.27 9.68 -4.99
C TRP A 205 -15.36 8.65 -4.66
N LYS A 206 -16.54 9.12 -4.19
CA LYS A 206 -17.71 8.24 -3.98
C LYS A 206 -18.09 7.50 -5.25
N LYS A 207 -18.17 8.21 -6.38
CA LYS A 207 -18.55 7.64 -7.69
C LYS A 207 -17.58 6.54 -8.13
N ARG A 208 -16.27 6.75 -7.97
CA ARG A 208 -15.27 5.72 -8.28
C ARG A 208 -15.47 4.47 -7.42
N LEU A 209 -15.69 4.65 -6.13
CA LEU A 209 -15.90 3.56 -5.17
C LEU A 209 -17.11 2.68 -5.48
N GLU A 210 -18.06 3.14 -6.29
CA GLU A 210 -19.20 2.34 -6.69
C GLU A 210 -18.81 1.08 -7.48
N ASN A 211 -17.76 1.15 -8.29
CA ASN A 211 -17.31 0.03 -9.14
C ASN A 211 -15.81 -0.27 -8.95
N ILE A 212 -15.20 0.17 -7.85
CA ILE A 212 -13.75 0.05 -7.60
C ILE A 212 -13.25 -1.41 -7.65
N TRP A 213 -14.10 -2.37 -7.32
CA TRP A 213 -13.72 -3.78 -7.34
C TRP A 213 -13.50 -4.31 -8.77
N ASP A 214 -14.13 -3.72 -9.77
CA ASP A 214 -14.06 -4.18 -11.15
C ASP A 214 -12.91 -3.50 -11.92
N GLU A 215 -12.23 -2.53 -11.29
CA GLU A 215 -11.06 -1.86 -11.86
C GLU A 215 -9.90 -2.86 -12.07
N MET A 216 -9.19 -2.66 -13.18
CA MET A 216 -7.92 -3.35 -13.43
C MET A 216 -6.83 -2.74 -12.54
N PRO A 217 -5.96 -3.58 -11.93
CA PRO A 217 -4.87 -3.08 -11.11
C PRO A 217 -3.75 -2.52 -11.98
N LEU A 218 -2.85 -1.77 -11.34
CA LEU A 218 -1.58 -1.34 -11.90
C LEU A 218 -0.72 -2.56 -12.29
N TYR A 219 0.15 -2.35 -13.27
CA TYR A 219 1.06 -3.38 -13.74
C TYR A 219 2.34 -3.45 -12.89
N PHE A 220 2.74 -4.68 -12.57
CA PHE A 220 4.04 -5.02 -11.99
C PHE A 220 4.61 -6.20 -12.76
N ALA A 221 5.94 -6.29 -12.84
CA ALA A 221 6.60 -7.42 -13.49
C ALA A 221 6.24 -8.72 -12.74
N PRO A 222 5.62 -9.73 -13.39
CA PRO A 222 5.23 -10.97 -12.73
C PRO A 222 6.43 -11.71 -12.13
N SER A 223 6.24 -12.39 -11.01
CA SER A 223 7.33 -13.14 -10.37
C SER A 223 7.87 -14.26 -11.27
N SER A 224 7.08 -14.72 -12.24
CA SER A 224 7.46 -15.74 -13.22
C SER A 224 8.58 -15.29 -14.17
N PHE A 225 8.84 -13.98 -14.25
CA PHE A 225 9.94 -13.40 -15.04
C PHE A 225 11.30 -13.56 -14.36
N PHE A 226 11.35 -14.02 -13.12
CA PHE A 226 12.57 -14.08 -12.31
C PHE A 226 12.89 -15.50 -11.87
N ASP A 227 14.18 -15.79 -11.72
CA ASP A 227 14.66 -17.01 -11.09
C ASP A 227 14.72 -16.83 -9.57
N LEU A 228 13.64 -17.23 -8.89
CA LEU A 228 13.41 -16.96 -7.46
C LEU A 228 14.20 -17.92 -6.53
N ASN A 229 15.53 -17.91 -6.65
CA ASN A 229 16.42 -18.68 -5.79
C ASN A 229 17.74 -17.94 -5.54
N PHE A 230 18.41 -18.27 -4.44
CA PHE A 230 19.67 -17.63 -4.04
C PHE A 230 20.81 -17.86 -5.03
N GLN A 231 20.87 -19.03 -5.69
CA GLN A 231 21.94 -19.35 -6.66
C GLN A 231 21.88 -18.41 -7.89
N ALA A 232 20.68 -18.08 -8.35
CA ALA A 232 20.44 -17.16 -9.45
C ALA A 232 20.39 -15.68 -9.01
N GLY A 233 20.51 -15.39 -7.72
CA GLY A 233 20.50 -14.03 -7.19
C GLY A 233 19.16 -13.30 -7.35
N PHE A 234 18.05 -14.03 -7.52
CA PHE A 234 16.72 -13.45 -7.78
C PHE A 234 16.66 -12.56 -9.04
N LEU A 235 17.52 -12.83 -10.02
CA LEU A 235 17.60 -12.05 -11.26
C LEU A 235 16.48 -12.43 -12.24
N MET A 236 16.20 -11.52 -13.16
CA MET A 236 15.30 -11.75 -14.28
C MET A 236 15.85 -12.90 -15.15
N LYS A 237 15.00 -13.80 -15.60
CA LYS A 237 15.37 -14.94 -16.45
C LYS A 237 16.02 -14.48 -17.75
N LYS A 238 16.98 -15.25 -18.27
CA LYS A 238 17.74 -14.88 -19.47
C LYS A 238 16.86 -14.69 -20.69
N GLU A 239 15.90 -15.58 -20.90
CA GLU A 239 14.93 -15.52 -22.00
C GLU A 239 14.08 -14.24 -21.94
N VAL A 240 13.65 -13.84 -20.74
CA VAL A 240 12.90 -12.59 -20.55
C VAL A 240 13.80 -11.38 -20.83
N GLN A 241 15.04 -11.39 -20.35
CA GLN A 241 16.00 -10.32 -20.65
C GLN A 241 16.23 -10.17 -22.17
N ASP A 242 16.40 -11.28 -22.88
CA ASP A 242 16.62 -11.30 -24.33
C ASP A 242 15.41 -10.75 -25.08
N GLU A 243 14.19 -11.11 -24.70
CA GLU A 243 12.95 -10.53 -25.25
C GLU A 243 12.86 -9.02 -24.98
N GLN A 244 13.23 -8.58 -23.77
CA GLN A 244 13.17 -7.18 -23.38
C GLN A 244 14.18 -6.31 -24.14
N LYS A 245 15.30 -6.83 -24.66
CA LYS A 245 16.33 -6.03 -25.36
C LYS A 245 15.73 -5.18 -26.49
N SER A 246 14.80 -5.74 -27.25
CA SER A 246 14.12 -5.08 -28.38
C SER A 246 13.12 -3.98 -27.98
N LYS A 247 12.70 -3.92 -26.72
CA LYS A 247 11.67 -2.98 -26.24
C LYS A 247 12.26 -1.61 -25.93
N LYS A 248 11.52 -0.55 -26.28
CA LYS A 248 11.93 0.85 -26.04
C LYS A 248 11.79 1.26 -24.57
N CYS A 249 10.74 0.78 -23.90
CA CYS A 249 10.49 1.04 -22.49
C CYS A 249 10.89 -0.17 -21.64
N GLY A 250 11.20 0.07 -20.37
CA GLY A 250 11.29 -0.98 -19.36
C GLY A 250 9.91 -1.54 -19.01
N LEU A 251 9.86 -2.42 -18.01
CA LEU A 251 8.62 -3.08 -17.58
C LEU A 251 7.81 -2.23 -16.60
N SER A 252 8.48 -1.48 -15.73
CA SER A 252 7.86 -0.66 -14.69
C SER A 252 8.86 0.37 -14.15
N VAL A 253 8.47 1.17 -13.15
CA VAL A 253 9.38 2.15 -12.51
C VAL A 253 10.64 1.47 -11.95
N GLY A 254 10.50 0.45 -11.10
CA GLY A 254 11.67 -0.24 -10.53
C GLY A 254 12.31 -1.27 -11.47
N HIS A 255 11.60 -1.70 -12.51
CA HIS A 255 12.14 -2.56 -13.57
C HIS A 255 12.27 -1.80 -14.88
N HIS A 256 12.88 -0.60 -14.82
CA HIS A 256 13.09 0.24 -16.00
C HIS A 256 14.22 -0.28 -16.90
N LEU A 257 15.09 -1.16 -16.40
CA LEU A 257 16.15 -1.86 -17.16
C LEU A 257 17.13 -0.90 -17.87
N GLY A 258 17.36 0.29 -17.30
CA GLY A 258 18.17 1.34 -17.94
C GLY A 258 17.48 2.04 -19.12
N LYS A 259 16.19 1.77 -19.35
CA LYS A 259 15.38 2.32 -20.44
C LYS A 259 14.39 3.36 -19.93
N SER A 260 13.60 3.93 -20.83
CA SER A 260 12.47 4.80 -20.48
C SER A 260 11.46 4.03 -19.61
N ILE A 261 10.95 4.68 -18.57
CA ILE A 261 9.86 4.16 -17.74
C ILE A 261 8.54 4.23 -18.54
N PRO A 262 7.69 3.19 -18.53
CA PRO A 262 6.34 3.29 -19.08
C PRO A 262 5.55 4.42 -18.44
N MET A 263 4.90 5.26 -19.26
CA MET A 263 4.15 6.42 -18.79
C MET A 263 3.10 6.01 -17.75
N ASP A 264 3.09 6.72 -16.62
CA ASP A 264 2.12 6.53 -15.54
C ASP A 264 2.01 5.10 -14.98
N ASN A 265 3.08 4.29 -15.05
CA ASN A 265 3.09 2.91 -14.57
C ASN A 265 2.57 2.70 -13.12
N GLN A 266 2.65 3.72 -12.26
CA GLN A 266 2.19 3.68 -10.86
C GLN A 266 0.96 4.56 -10.59
N ILE A 267 0.41 5.17 -11.63
CA ILE A 267 -0.75 6.07 -11.55
C ILE A 267 -1.92 5.54 -12.38
N LYS A 268 -1.65 4.88 -13.52
CA LYS A 268 -2.65 4.37 -14.46
C LYS A 268 -2.47 2.88 -14.77
N ALA A 269 -3.59 2.17 -14.79
CA ALA A 269 -3.62 0.79 -15.26
C ALA A 269 -3.42 0.75 -16.78
N ILE A 270 -2.87 -0.35 -17.28
CA ILE A 270 -2.73 -0.58 -18.73
C ILE A 270 -4.14 -0.77 -19.29
N LYS A 271 -4.48 0.01 -20.33
CA LYS A 271 -5.73 -0.14 -21.10
C LYS A 271 -5.63 -1.31 -22.07
#